data_AF-W0RA33-F1
#
_entry.id   AF-W0RA33-F1
#
_cell.length_a   1.000
_cell.length_b   1.000
_cell.length_c   1.000
_cell.angle_alpha   90.00
_cell.angle_beta   90.00
_cell.angle_gamma   90.00
#
_symmetry.space_group_name_H-M   'P 1'
#
loop_
_entity.id
_entity.type
_entity.pdbx_description
1 polymer ?
#
loop_
_entity_poly.entity_id
_entity_poly.type
_entity_poly.pdbx_seq_one_letter_code
_entity_poly.pdbx_strand_id
1 'polypeptide(L)'
;MTRPRAIVAAVALAASCGGGGKPGDDAQAAPPPIRPAARATTDAKGCVHDGRWRPCALVDRLEKAGLVVKPQADTVRYEFLAVPGLHYSVGRGEVQAFFYDDTTRLARDVAALDTVRVTPTGTLRHWDVHPTFVRSGNLVVILLTLSETLMERVQFAVQAGAPQPEQAAVP
;
A
#
# COMPACT_ATOMS: atom_id res chain seq x y z
N MET A 1 -32.10 16.47 54.16
CA MET A 1 -32.82 17.67 53.69
C MET A 1 -33.05 17.55 52.18
N THR A 2 -34.33 17.32 51.84
CA THR A 2 -35.08 17.77 50.65
C THR A 2 -34.52 17.59 49.21
N ARG A 3 -35.14 16.65 48.47
CA ARG A 3 -35.30 16.64 46.99
C ARG A 3 -36.49 17.55 46.60
N PRO A 4 -36.57 18.06 45.35
CA PRO A 4 -37.28 17.38 44.23
C PRO A 4 -36.55 17.58 42.87
N ARG A 5 -36.53 16.71 41.84
CA ARG A 5 -37.53 16.00 41.00
C ARG A 5 -38.48 16.92 40.20
N ALA A 6 -38.42 16.79 38.86
CA ALA A 6 -39.47 16.97 37.81
C ALA A 6 -38.99 17.89 36.65
N ILE A 7 -39.33 17.78 35.36
CA ILE A 7 -39.99 16.82 34.44
C ILE A 7 -39.96 17.47 33.03
N VAL A 8 -39.72 16.67 31.97
CA VAL A 8 -40.30 16.69 30.59
C VAL A 8 -40.27 17.98 29.73
N ALA A 9 -39.78 17.87 28.48
CA ALA A 9 -40.61 17.95 27.25
C ALA A 9 -39.76 17.94 25.97
N ALA A 10 -40.00 16.95 25.11
CA ALA A 10 -39.72 17.03 23.69
C ALA A 10 -40.82 17.87 23.02
N VAL A 11 -40.45 18.80 22.15
CA VAL A 11 -41.37 19.45 21.20
C VAL A 11 -40.72 19.43 19.83
N ALA A 12 -41.28 18.61 18.95
CA ALA A 12 -41.12 18.72 17.51
C ALA A 12 -42.08 19.81 17.01
N LEU A 13 -41.56 20.79 16.29
CA LEU A 13 -42.34 21.73 15.50
C LEU A 13 -41.79 21.73 14.08
N ALA A 14 -42.52 21.02 13.20
CA ALA A 14 -42.43 21.17 11.77
C ALA A 14 -42.96 22.55 11.39
N ALA A 15 -42.11 23.39 10.80
CA ALA A 15 -42.54 24.59 10.11
C ALA A 15 -42.49 24.30 8.60
N SER A 16 -43.66 23.96 8.06
CA SER A 16 -43.93 23.97 6.63
C SER A 16 -44.00 25.41 6.14
N CYS A 17 -43.24 25.74 5.10
CA CYS A 17 -43.64 26.74 4.13
C CYS A 17 -43.73 26.05 2.78
N GLY A 18 -44.97 25.79 2.37
CA GLY A 18 -45.32 25.39 1.02
C GLY A 18 -45.71 26.61 0.18
N GLY A 19 -45.42 26.50 -1.12
CA GLY A 19 -45.92 27.36 -2.19
C GLY A 19 -44.79 27.70 -3.18
N GLY A 20 -44.79 27.33 -4.44
CA GLY A 20 -45.71 26.56 -5.27
C GLY A 20 -45.07 26.42 -6.67
N GLY A 21 -45.13 25.20 -7.22
CA GLY A 21 -44.81 24.72 -8.56
C GLY A 21 -44.04 25.57 -9.60
N LYS A 22 -42.91 25.03 -10.05
CA LYS A 22 -42.71 24.67 -11.47
C LYS A 22 -42.06 23.27 -11.55
N PRO A 23 -42.72 22.26 -12.13
CA PRO A 23 -42.09 20.98 -12.43
C PRO A 23 -41.33 21.11 -13.75
N GLY A 24 -40.06 20.70 -13.75
CA GLY A 24 -39.26 20.60 -14.97
C GLY A 24 -37.93 21.33 -14.85
N ASP A 25 -37.06 20.83 -13.98
CA ASP A 25 -35.63 20.82 -14.24
C ASP A 25 -35.09 19.57 -13.52
N ASP A 26 -35.30 18.43 -14.17
CA ASP A 26 -34.41 17.29 -14.00
C ASP A 26 -33.02 17.78 -14.42
N ALA A 27 -32.30 18.38 -13.47
CA ALA A 27 -30.87 18.55 -13.57
C ALA A 27 -30.27 17.15 -13.51
N GLN A 28 -30.34 16.45 -14.64
CA GLN A 28 -29.61 15.24 -14.93
C GLN A 28 -28.14 15.59 -14.70
N ALA A 29 -27.60 15.17 -13.56
CA ALA A 29 -26.18 15.30 -13.28
C ALA A 29 -25.44 14.74 -14.48
N ALA A 30 -24.68 15.60 -15.17
CA ALA A 30 -23.89 15.18 -16.32
C ALA A 30 -23.04 13.98 -15.86
N PRO A 31 -23.06 12.85 -16.58
CA PRO A 31 -22.24 11.71 -16.20
C PRO A 31 -20.78 12.17 -16.13
N PRO A 32 -20.02 11.75 -15.11
CA PRO A 32 -18.63 12.15 -14.97
C PRO A 32 -17.88 11.82 -16.27
N PRO A 33 -16.94 12.68 -16.71
CA PRO A 33 -16.20 12.42 -17.94
C PRO A 33 -15.54 11.04 -17.84
N ILE A 34 -15.83 10.18 -18.83
CA ILE A 34 -15.25 8.84 -18.92
C ILE A 34 -13.75 9.03 -19.15
N ARG A 35 -12.95 8.80 -18.10
CA ARG A 35 -11.49 8.83 -18.22
C ARG A 35 -11.04 7.66 -19.08
N PRO A 36 -10.19 7.87 -20.10
CA PRO A 36 -9.67 6.76 -20.88
C PRO A 36 -8.91 5.79 -19.97
N ALA A 37 -9.09 4.49 -20.21
CA ALA A 37 -8.44 3.45 -19.43
C ALA A 37 -6.92 3.61 -19.53
N ALA A 38 -6.24 3.60 -18.38
CA ALA A 38 -4.78 3.62 -18.33
C ALA A 38 -4.23 2.35 -18.98
N ARG A 39 -3.15 2.48 -19.74
CA ARG A 39 -2.52 1.36 -20.44
C ARG A 39 -1.18 1.03 -19.80
N ALA A 40 -0.92 -0.25 -19.61
CA ALA A 40 0.39 -0.70 -19.18
C ALA A 40 1.44 -0.22 -20.18
N THR A 41 2.53 0.33 -19.69
CA THR A 41 3.68 0.73 -20.51
C THR A 41 4.89 -0.13 -20.18
N THR A 42 5.88 -0.14 -21.06
CA THR A 42 7.13 -0.85 -20.83
C THR A 42 8.26 0.13 -21.08
N ASP A 43 9.20 0.25 -20.14
CA ASP A 43 10.35 1.12 -20.31
C ASP A 43 11.37 0.56 -21.32
N ALA A 44 12.40 1.36 -21.63
CA ALA A 44 13.47 0.95 -22.54
C ALA A 44 14.26 -0.28 -22.06
N LYS A 45 14.17 -0.65 -20.78
CA LYS A 45 14.81 -1.83 -20.18
C LYS A 45 13.86 -3.04 -20.13
N GLY A 46 12.66 -2.94 -20.69
CA GLY A 46 11.67 -4.01 -20.69
C GLY A 46 10.85 -4.11 -19.40
N CYS A 47 10.95 -3.15 -18.47
CA CYS A 47 10.20 -3.17 -17.23
C CYS A 47 8.75 -2.71 -17.45
N VAL A 48 7.79 -3.59 -17.18
CA VAL A 48 6.36 -3.29 -17.31
C VAL A 48 5.87 -2.40 -16.15
N HIS A 49 5.11 -1.37 -16.48
CA HIS A 49 4.44 -0.44 -15.58
C HIS A 49 2.93 -0.62 -15.72
N ASP A 50 2.37 -1.51 -14.91
CA ASP A 50 0.95 -1.88 -14.88
C ASP A 50 0.30 -1.50 -13.53
N GLY A 51 0.98 -0.68 -12.72
CA GLY A 51 0.55 -0.34 -11.35
C GLY A 51 0.91 -1.40 -10.32
N ARG A 52 1.61 -2.47 -10.70
CA ARG A 52 2.12 -3.50 -9.78
C ARG A 52 3.63 -3.39 -9.63
N TRP A 53 4.12 -3.78 -8.46
CA TRP A 53 5.54 -3.94 -8.25
C TRP A 53 6.08 -5.12 -9.06
N ARG A 54 7.21 -4.86 -9.69
CA ARG A 54 8.06 -5.84 -10.39
C ARG A 54 9.48 -5.72 -9.85
N PRO A 55 10.31 -6.77 -9.95
CA PRO A 55 11.71 -6.72 -9.51
C PRO A 55 12.48 -5.54 -10.11
N CYS A 56 12.37 -5.31 -11.43
CA CYS A 56 13.00 -4.19 -12.11
C CYS A 56 12.54 -2.82 -11.55
N ALA A 57 11.25 -2.66 -11.30
CA ALA A 57 10.68 -1.41 -10.77
C ALA A 57 11.13 -1.13 -9.34
N LEU A 58 11.28 -2.16 -8.50
CA LEU A 58 11.81 -2.00 -7.15
C LEU A 58 13.26 -1.52 -7.18
N VAL A 59 14.11 -2.16 -7.99
CA VAL A 59 15.52 -1.78 -8.12
C VAL A 59 15.64 -0.34 -8.62
N ASP A 60 14.97 0.00 -9.73
CA ASP A 60 14.98 1.35 -10.29
C ASP A 60 14.48 2.41 -9.29
N ARG A 61 13.44 2.08 -8.50
CA ARG A 61 12.93 3.00 -7.46
C ARG A 61 13.95 3.23 -6.35
N LEU A 62 14.59 2.18 -5.85
CA LEU A 62 15.60 2.29 -4.81
C LEU A 62 16.84 3.05 -5.32
N GLU A 63 17.26 2.79 -6.56
CA GLU A 63 18.35 3.53 -7.22
C GLU A 63 18.01 5.01 -7.42
N LYS A 64 16.79 5.35 -7.86
CA LYS A 64 16.30 6.73 -7.94
C LYS A 64 16.20 7.40 -6.57
N ALA A 65 15.97 6.62 -5.52
CA ALA A 65 16.10 7.08 -4.15
C ALA A 65 17.56 7.24 -3.73
N GLY A 66 18.55 7.10 -4.62
CA GLY A 66 19.98 7.25 -4.33
C GLY A 66 20.55 6.11 -3.49
N LEU A 67 20.03 4.90 -3.64
CA LEU A 67 20.56 3.70 -2.99
C LEU A 67 21.32 2.86 -4.02
N VAL A 68 22.43 2.25 -3.58
CA VAL A 68 23.13 1.25 -4.39
C VAL A 68 22.54 -0.11 -4.07
N VAL A 69 21.90 -0.73 -5.07
CA VAL A 69 21.25 -2.04 -4.94
C VAL A 69 22.07 -3.07 -5.70
N LYS A 70 22.40 -4.19 -5.06
CA LYS A 70 23.05 -5.31 -5.75
C LYS A 70 22.25 -6.58 -5.52
N PRO A 71 21.77 -7.27 -6.57
CA PRO A 71 21.12 -8.55 -6.43
C PRO A 71 22.10 -9.56 -5.84
N GLN A 72 21.62 -10.39 -4.93
CA GLN A 72 22.33 -11.56 -4.46
C GLN A 72 21.87 -12.79 -5.27
N ALA A 73 22.71 -13.82 -5.33
CA ALA A 73 22.44 -15.01 -6.15
C ALA A 73 21.38 -15.93 -5.50
N ASP A 74 21.21 -15.83 -4.19
CA ASP A 74 20.28 -16.61 -3.40
C ASP A 74 18.86 -16.03 -3.43
N THR A 75 17.90 -16.93 -3.27
CA THR A 75 16.51 -16.57 -2.98
C THR A 75 16.23 -16.87 -1.52
N VAL A 76 15.44 -16.02 -0.88
CA VAL A 76 15.06 -16.22 0.52
C VAL A 76 13.72 -16.94 0.57
N ARG A 77 13.60 -17.92 1.47
CA ARG A 77 12.33 -18.61 1.74
C ARG A 77 12.01 -18.56 3.22
N TYR A 78 10.76 -18.22 3.50
CA TYR A 78 10.18 -18.30 4.84
C TYR A 78 8.92 -19.15 4.77
N GLU A 79 8.80 -20.13 5.65
CA GLU A 79 7.64 -21.04 5.71
C GLU A 79 6.29 -20.31 5.90
N PHE A 80 6.33 -19.06 6.38
CA PHE A 80 5.16 -18.23 6.63
C PHE A 80 4.84 -17.23 5.51
N LEU A 81 5.65 -17.18 4.45
CA LEU A 81 5.35 -16.41 3.24
C LEU A 81 5.21 -17.39 2.08
N ALA A 82 4.10 -17.29 1.35
CA ALA A 82 3.75 -18.26 0.33
C ALA A 82 4.53 -18.11 -1.00
N VAL A 83 5.36 -17.06 -1.13
CA VAL A 83 6.19 -16.81 -2.31
C VAL A 83 7.67 -16.73 -1.91
N PRO A 84 8.60 -17.15 -2.78
CA PRO A 84 10.02 -16.91 -2.55
C PRO A 84 10.34 -15.41 -2.64
N GLY A 85 11.34 -14.99 -1.86
CA GLY A 85 11.86 -13.64 -1.85
C GLY A 85 13.11 -13.51 -2.73
N LEU A 86 13.25 -12.35 -3.35
CA LEU A 86 14.50 -11.92 -3.98
C LEU A 86 15.35 -11.17 -2.95
N HIS A 87 16.65 -11.47 -2.95
CA HIS A 87 17.60 -10.89 -2.01
C HIS A 87 18.46 -9.81 -2.66
N TYR A 88 18.52 -8.64 -2.04
CA TYR A 88 19.35 -7.52 -2.47
C TYR A 88 20.18 -6.98 -1.32
N SER A 89 21.48 -6.76 -1.54
CA SER A 89 22.26 -5.90 -0.66
C SER A 89 21.97 -4.44 -0.99
N VAL A 90 21.69 -3.61 0.01
CA VAL A 90 21.43 -2.18 -0.15
C VAL A 90 22.28 -1.40 0.85
N GLY A 91 23.37 -0.81 0.37
CA GLY A 91 24.36 -0.18 1.25
C GLY A 91 24.94 -1.15 2.28
N ARG A 92 24.69 -0.91 3.57
CA ARG A 92 25.08 -1.79 4.70
C ARG A 92 23.89 -2.57 5.29
N GLY A 93 22.78 -2.64 4.57
CA GLY A 93 21.64 -3.48 4.91
C GLY A 93 21.27 -4.42 3.78
N GLU A 94 20.20 -5.16 3.99
CA GLU A 94 19.64 -6.07 3.00
C GLU A 94 18.12 -5.86 2.85
N VAL A 95 17.66 -5.98 1.61
CA VAL A 95 16.25 -5.95 1.25
C VAL A 95 15.89 -7.32 0.72
N GLN A 96 14.89 -7.94 1.36
CA GLN A 96 14.29 -9.17 0.90
C GLN A 96 12.88 -8.86 0.39
N ALA A 97 12.66 -9.04 -0.91
CA ALA A 97 11.46 -8.58 -1.60
C ALA A 97 10.60 -9.75 -2.10
N PHE A 98 9.34 -9.76 -1.69
CA PHE A 98 8.37 -10.82 -1.97
C PHE A 98 7.25 -10.24 -2.85
N PHE A 99 7.22 -10.65 -4.12
CA PHE A 99 6.27 -10.16 -5.11
C PHE A 99 5.12 -11.16 -5.24
N TYR A 100 3.91 -10.75 -4.89
CA TYR A 100 2.72 -11.57 -4.99
C TYR A 100 2.01 -11.30 -6.31
N ASP A 101 1.63 -12.35 -7.04
CA ASP A 101 0.70 -12.23 -8.16
C ASP A 101 -0.76 -12.20 -7.67
N ASP A 102 -1.07 -12.96 -6.61
CA ASP A 102 -2.37 -12.98 -5.94
C ASP A 102 -2.36 -12.13 -4.66
N THR A 103 -3.10 -11.02 -4.68
CA THR A 103 -3.23 -10.11 -3.53
C THR A 103 -4.06 -10.71 -2.39
N THR A 104 -4.88 -11.71 -2.64
CA THR A 104 -5.64 -12.45 -1.62
C THR A 104 -4.71 -13.35 -0.80
N ARG A 105 -3.76 -14.01 -1.47
CA ARG A 105 -2.68 -14.74 -0.79
C ARG A 105 -1.81 -13.82 0.04
N LEU A 106 -1.41 -12.66 -0.50
CA LEU A 106 -0.70 -11.64 0.27
C LEU A 106 -1.48 -11.22 1.54
N ALA A 107 -2.79 -10.97 1.41
CA ALA A 107 -3.61 -10.56 2.54
C ALA A 107 -3.66 -11.62 3.64
N ARG A 108 -3.73 -12.91 3.27
CA ARG A 108 -3.69 -14.03 4.23
C ARG A 108 -2.35 -14.13 4.96
N ASP A 109 -1.25 -14.06 4.22
CA ASP A 109 0.09 -14.17 4.81
C ASP A 109 0.35 -13.03 5.80
N VAL A 110 -0.04 -11.80 5.44
CA VAL A 110 0.10 -10.63 6.32
C VAL A 110 -0.83 -10.71 7.54
N ALA A 111 -2.05 -11.23 7.39
CA ALA A 111 -2.98 -11.38 8.51
C ALA A 111 -2.50 -12.39 9.56
N ALA A 112 -1.68 -13.37 9.17
CA ALA A 112 -1.09 -14.36 10.06
C ALA A 112 0.24 -13.90 10.71
N LEU A 113 0.71 -12.69 10.37
CA LEU A 113 2.02 -12.19 10.74
C LEU A 113 1.93 -11.14 11.85
N ASP A 114 2.78 -11.25 12.86
CA ASP A 114 3.20 -10.09 13.66
C ASP A 114 4.18 -9.27 12.81
N THR A 115 3.71 -8.16 12.26
CA THR A 115 4.50 -7.30 11.36
C THR A 115 5.60 -6.52 12.07
N VAL A 116 5.57 -6.42 13.41
CA VAL A 116 6.65 -5.78 14.19
C VAL A 116 7.82 -6.74 14.35
N ARG A 117 7.54 -8.03 14.55
CA ARG A 117 8.57 -9.06 14.72
C ARG A 117 8.92 -9.80 13.42
N VAL A 118 8.08 -9.64 12.40
CA VAL A 118 8.14 -10.35 11.11
C VAL A 118 8.14 -11.87 11.34
N THR A 119 7.18 -12.33 12.14
CA THR A 119 7.01 -13.74 12.50
C THR A 119 5.54 -14.12 12.53
N PRO A 120 5.19 -15.40 12.33
CA PRO A 120 3.83 -15.86 12.60
C PRO A 120 3.38 -15.47 14.00
N THR A 121 2.12 -15.06 14.14
CA THR A 121 1.55 -14.71 15.46
C THR A 121 1.74 -15.86 16.45
N GLY A 122 2.22 -15.55 17.65
CA GLY A 122 2.46 -16.55 18.71
C GLY A 122 3.75 -17.37 18.55
N THR A 123 4.57 -17.10 17.53
CA THR A 123 5.88 -17.72 17.35
C THR A 123 7.01 -16.71 17.52
N LEU A 124 8.24 -17.21 17.67
CA LEU A 124 9.46 -16.40 17.75
C LEU A 124 10.45 -16.88 16.69
N ARG A 125 11.07 -15.93 16.00
CA ARG A 125 12.22 -16.11 15.13
C ARG A 125 13.34 -15.24 15.66
N HIS A 126 14.54 -15.79 15.68
CA HIS A 126 15.72 -14.98 15.92
C HIS A 126 16.11 -14.28 14.61
N TRP A 127 16.28 -12.96 14.70
CA TRP A 127 16.81 -12.13 13.64
C TRP A 127 18.11 -11.51 14.13
N ASP A 128 19.16 -11.55 13.32
CA ASP A 128 20.46 -10.95 13.69
C ASP A 128 20.34 -9.42 13.87
N VAL A 129 19.41 -8.81 13.13
CA VAL A 129 19.05 -7.39 13.20
C VAL A 129 17.53 -7.28 13.24
N HIS A 130 16.99 -6.30 13.97
CA HIS A 130 15.54 -6.10 14.04
C HIS A 130 14.97 -5.87 12.62
N PRO A 131 14.03 -6.71 12.17
CA PRO A 131 13.48 -6.60 10.82
C PRO A 131 12.49 -5.45 10.73
N THR A 132 12.54 -4.71 9.62
CA THR A 132 11.50 -3.74 9.28
C THR A 132 10.61 -4.30 8.19
N PHE A 133 9.31 -4.39 8.47
CA PHE A 133 8.31 -4.82 7.51
C PHE A 133 7.73 -3.63 6.73
N VAL A 134 7.75 -3.70 5.40
CA VAL A 134 7.14 -2.70 4.53
C VAL A 134 6.23 -3.39 3.52
N ARG A 135 4.98 -2.93 3.41
CA ARG A 135 4.03 -3.41 2.40
C ARG A 135 3.64 -2.28 1.46
N SER A 136 3.57 -2.59 0.16
CA SER A 136 3.13 -1.66 -0.87
C SER A 136 2.48 -2.42 -2.01
N GLY A 137 1.18 -2.26 -2.24
CA GLY A 137 0.44 -3.00 -3.27
C GLY A 137 0.60 -4.52 -3.15
N ASN A 138 1.21 -5.14 -4.17
CA ASN A 138 1.50 -6.57 -4.24
C ASN A 138 2.89 -6.98 -3.72
N LEU A 139 3.63 -6.05 -3.11
CA LEU A 139 4.98 -6.25 -2.61
C LEU A 139 5.00 -6.25 -1.07
N VAL A 140 5.78 -7.20 -0.54
CA VAL A 140 6.29 -7.17 0.84
C VAL A 140 7.81 -7.04 0.79
N VAL A 141 8.35 -6.15 1.60
CA VAL A 141 9.79 -6.00 1.84
C VAL A 141 10.06 -6.26 3.31
N ILE A 142 11.05 -7.12 3.56
CA ILE A 142 11.72 -7.24 4.86
C ILE A 142 13.07 -6.56 4.69
N LEU A 143 13.30 -5.50 5.45
CA LEU A 143 14.56 -4.77 5.48
C LEU A 143 15.29 -5.12 6.77
N LEU A 144 16.53 -5.60 6.65
CA LEU A 144 17.42 -5.78 7.80
C LEU A 144 18.54 -4.74 7.72
N THR A 145 18.56 -3.81 8.67
CA THR A 145 19.61 -2.81 8.77
C THR A 145 19.68 -2.19 10.16
N LEU A 146 20.88 -1.75 10.56
CA LEU A 146 21.10 -0.94 11.76
C LEU A 146 21.06 0.57 11.48
N SER A 147 20.89 0.98 10.21
CA SER A 147 20.90 2.39 9.83
C SER A 147 19.47 2.92 9.69
N GLU A 148 19.08 3.82 10.59
CA GLU A 148 17.77 4.48 10.56
C GLU A 148 17.56 5.27 9.26
N THR A 149 18.58 5.99 8.80
CA THR A 149 18.52 6.72 7.52
C THR A 149 18.29 5.79 6.33
N LEU A 150 18.96 4.63 6.29
CA LEU A 150 18.70 3.65 5.23
C LEU A 150 17.27 3.11 5.32
N MET A 151 16.82 2.82 6.54
CA MET A 151 15.47 2.37 6.83
C MET A 151 14.41 3.34 6.33
N GLU A 152 14.51 4.61 6.68
CA GLU A 152 13.59 5.64 6.22
C GLU A 152 13.58 5.77 4.70
N ARG A 153 14.75 5.79 4.05
CA ARG A 153 14.85 5.94 2.59
C ARG A 153 14.21 4.77 1.85
N VAL A 154 14.46 3.53 2.30
CA VAL A 154 13.83 2.35 1.71
C VAL A 154 12.32 2.38 1.94
N GLN A 155 11.85 2.71 3.15
CA GLN A 155 10.43 2.84 3.45
C GLN A 155 9.76 3.87 2.55
N PHE A 156 10.29 5.09 2.45
CA PHE A 156 9.74 6.13 1.59
C PHE A 156 9.71 5.72 0.13
N ALA A 157 10.80 5.12 -0.38
CA ALA A 157 10.89 4.67 -1.76
C ALA A 157 9.81 3.63 -2.11
N VAL A 158 9.59 2.65 -1.22
CA VAL A 158 8.62 1.56 -1.40
C VAL A 158 7.18 2.02 -1.16
N GLN A 159 6.94 2.85 -0.15
CA GLN A 159 5.59 3.33 0.19
C GLN A 159 5.05 4.36 -0.81
N ALA A 160 5.93 5.01 -1.58
CA ALA A 160 5.52 5.89 -2.68
C ALA A 160 4.81 5.14 -3.85
N GLY A 161 4.69 3.81 -3.78
CA GLY A 161 3.89 3.00 -4.69
C GLY A 161 4.63 2.60 -5.97
N ALA A 162 4.06 1.57 -6.62
CA ALA A 162 4.57 1.02 -7.87
C ALA A 162 4.42 2.03 -9.03
N PRO A 163 5.26 1.92 -10.08
CA PRO A 163 5.11 2.72 -11.28
C PRO A 163 3.69 2.60 -11.86
N GLN A 164 3.06 3.75 -12.07
CA GLN A 164 1.71 3.81 -12.61
C GLN A 164 1.73 3.60 -14.13
N PRO A 165 0.70 2.96 -14.70
CA PRO A 165 0.51 2.93 -16.13
C PRO A 165 0.36 4.37 -16.66
N GLU A 166 0.81 4.60 -17.89
CA GLU A 166 0.65 5.91 -18.51
C GLU A 166 -0.84 6.18 -18.73
N GLN A 167 -1.30 7.33 -18.21
CA GLN A 167 -2.63 7.81 -18.48
C GLN A 167 -2.65 8.23 -19.95
N ALA A 168 -3.59 7.70 -20.73
CA ALA A 168 -3.75 8.17 -22.10
C ALA A 168 -3.98 9.68 -22.06
N ALA A 169 -3.13 10.45 -22.74
CA ALA A 169 -3.28 11.88 -22.85
C ALA A 169 -4.70 12.19 -23.33
N VAL A 170 -5.44 12.98 -22.56
CA VAL A 170 -6.71 13.54 -23.02
C VAL A 170 -6.34 14.60 -24.07
N PRO A 171 -6.75 14.45 -25.34
CA PRO A 171 -6.45 15.43 -26.37
C PRO A 171 -7.10 16.79 -26.09
#